data_AF-A0A2S9FM19-F1
#
_entry.id   AF-A0A2S9FM19-F1
#
_cell.length_a   1.000
_cell.length_b   1.000
_cell.length_c   1.000
_cell.angle_alpha   90.00
_cell.angle_beta   90.00
_cell.angle_gamma   90.00
#
_symmetry.space_group_name_H-M   'P 1'
#
loop_
_entity.id
_entity.type
_entity.pdbx_description
1 polymer ?
#
loop_
_entity_poly.entity_id
_entity_poly.type
_entity_poly.pdbx_seq_one_letter_code
_entity_poly.pdbx_strand_id
1 'polypeptide(L)'
;MLRAGRLIAALVLGMTTLSPSASAAPITADEPYSVAPVWSSCSQFFAGVSPIPTAQCGTVAVPIDYAKPEGAQAQLAVLKVPASGSR
;
A
#
# COMPACT_ATOMS: atom_id res chain seq x y z
N MET A 1 -10.83 -10.07 -49.29
CA MET A 1 -10.26 -8.97 -48.50
C MET A 1 -11.14 -8.57 -47.30
N LEU A 2 -12.47 -8.47 -47.45
CA LEU A 2 -13.38 -8.07 -46.36
C LEU A 2 -13.48 -9.07 -45.17
N ARG A 3 -13.27 -10.37 -45.42
CA ARG A 3 -13.32 -11.41 -44.37
C ARG A 3 -12.09 -11.41 -43.45
N ALA A 4 -10.92 -11.08 -43.99
CA ALA A 4 -9.68 -10.97 -43.22
C ALA A 4 -9.70 -9.73 -42.29
N GLY A 5 -10.26 -8.61 -42.74
CA GLY A 5 -10.43 -7.41 -41.92
C GLY A 5 -11.37 -7.59 -40.72
N ARG A 6 -12.42 -8.42 -40.88
CA ARG A 6 -13.35 -8.75 -39.77
C ARG A 6 -12.71 -9.63 -38.69
N LEU A 7 -11.80 -10.53 -39.08
CA LEU A 7 -11.07 -11.38 -38.13
C LEU A 7 -10.03 -10.58 -37.32
N ILE A 8 -9.38 -9.59 -37.93
CA ILE A 8 -8.41 -8.73 -37.24
C ILE A 8 -9.12 -7.78 -36.27
N ALA A 9 -10.28 -7.22 -36.63
CA ALA A 9 -11.06 -6.36 -35.74
C ALA A 9 -11.59 -7.09 -34.49
N ALA A 10 -11.97 -8.37 -34.64
CA ALA A 10 -12.42 -9.19 -33.50
C ALA A 10 -11.29 -9.51 -32.51
N LEU A 11 -10.06 -9.65 -32.99
CA LEU A 11 -8.90 -9.96 -32.13
C LEU A 11 -8.48 -8.76 -31.27
N VAL A 12 -8.61 -7.53 -31.77
CA VAL A 12 -8.21 -6.31 -31.06
C VAL A 12 -9.20 -5.95 -29.93
N LEU A 13 -10.49 -6.25 -30.09
CA LEU A 13 -11.48 -6.03 -29.02
C LEU A 13 -11.33 -7.01 -27.83
N GLY A 14 -10.62 -8.12 -27.99
CA GLY A 14 -10.44 -9.12 -26.93
C GLY A 14 -9.33 -8.80 -25.94
N MET A 15 -8.40 -7.89 -26.25
CA MET A 15 -7.19 -7.67 -25.45
C MET A 15 -7.34 -6.62 -24.34
N THR A 16 -8.41 -5.83 -24.32
CA THR A 16 -8.59 -4.74 -23.32
C THR A 16 -9.25 -5.18 -22.02
N THR A 17 -9.71 -6.43 -21.90
CA THR A 17 -10.38 -6.94 -20.70
C THR A 17 -9.47 -7.72 -19.75
N LEU A 18 -8.20 -7.95 -20.13
CA LEU A 18 -7.22 -8.67 -19.32
C LEU A 18 -6.28 -7.78 -18.52
N SER A 19 -6.54 -6.47 -18.41
CA SER A 19 -5.81 -5.66 -17.43
C SER A 19 -6.26 -6.10 -16.03
N PRO A 20 -5.43 -6.80 -15.23
CA PRO A 20 -5.76 -6.98 -13.83
C PRO A 20 -5.85 -5.58 -13.22
N SER A 21 -7.04 -5.19 -12.78
CA SER A 21 -7.15 -4.07 -11.86
C SER A 21 -6.31 -4.46 -10.65
N ALA A 22 -5.20 -3.74 -10.44
CA ALA A 22 -4.40 -3.85 -9.22
C ALA A 22 -5.26 -3.37 -8.05
N SER A 23 -6.19 -4.22 -7.63
CA SER A 23 -6.98 -4.02 -6.43
C SER A 23 -6.09 -4.49 -5.30
N ALA A 24 -5.59 -3.56 -4.49
CA ALA A 24 -5.06 -3.91 -3.20
C ALA A 24 -6.17 -4.69 -2.48
N ALA A 25 -5.97 -5.99 -2.26
CA ALA A 25 -6.92 -6.79 -1.49
C ALA A 25 -7.10 -6.07 -0.15
N PRO A 26 -8.35 -5.85 0.31
CA PRO A 26 -8.56 -5.31 1.63
C PRO A 26 -7.84 -6.22 2.62
N ILE A 27 -6.99 -5.64 3.46
CA ILE A 27 -6.43 -6.36 4.62
C ILE A 27 -7.63 -6.95 5.35
N THR A 28 -7.76 -8.28 5.33
CA THR A 28 -8.79 -8.95 6.11
C THR A 28 -8.48 -8.65 7.57
N ALA A 29 -9.43 -8.03 8.26
CA ALA A 29 -9.28 -7.54 9.64
C ALA A 29 -8.97 -8.65 10.67
N ASP A 30 -8.89 -9.91 10.24
CA ASP A 30 -8.54 -11.08 11.05
C ASP A 30 -7.05 -11.20 11.37
N GLU A 31 -6.15 -10.44 10.74
CA GLU A 31 -4.75 -10.41 11.18
C GLU A 31 -4.56 -9.35 12.28
N PRO A 32 -4.36 -9.74 13.56
CA PRO A 32 -4.39 -8.84 14.71
C PRO A 32 -3.26 -7.80 14.71
N TYR A 33 -2.22 -7.99 13.91
CA TYR A 33 -1.08 -7.08 13.76
C TYR A 33 -1.25 -6.07 12.60
N SER A 34 -2.45 -5.96 12.03
CA SER A 34 -2.76 -5.03 10.92
C SER A 34 -3.15 -3.62 11.38
N VAL A 35 -2.97 -3.29 12.66
CA VAL A 35 -3.40 -1.99 13.20
C VAL A 35 -2.63 -0.89 12.50
N ALA A 36 -3.36 -0.07 11.75
CA ALA A 36 -2.77 1.06 11.06
C ALA A 36 -2.10 1.99 12.09
N PRO A 37 -0.88 2.48 11.81
CA PRO A 37 -0.17 3.35 12.73
C PRO A 37 -0.93 4.66 12.91
N VAL A 38 -0.94 5.17 14.14
CA VAL A 38 -1.41 6.53 14.42
C VAL A 38 -0.36 7.51 13.88
N TRP A 39 -0.73 8.23 12.83
CA TRP A 39 0.18 9.17 12.16
C TRP A 39 0.29 10.49 12.92
N SER A 40 1.51 11.00 13.07
CA SER A 40 1.81 12.27 13.71
C SER A 40 3.00 12.97 13.03
N SER A 41 3.35 14.17 13.51
CA SER A 41 4.55 14.89 13.07
C SER A 41 5.82 14.06 13.35
N CYS A 42 6.77 14.09 12.40
CA CYS A 42 8.09 13.48 12.56
C CYS A 42 9.07 14.31 13.40
N SER A 43 8.66 15.43 13.98
CA SER A 43 9.54 16.36 14.74
C SER A 43 10.26 15.71 15.93
N GLN A 44 9.77 14.58 16.43
CA GLN A 44 10.43 13.80 17.48
C GLN A 44 11.68 13.04 17.01
N PHE A 45 11.82 12.80 15.70
CA PHE A 45 12.92 12.02 15.11
C PHE A 45 13.97 12.88 14.38
N PHE A 46 13.61 14.11 13.99
CA PHE A 46 14.49 15.02 13.28
C PHE A 46 14.76 16.27 14.12
N ALA A 47 16.03 16.59 14.35
CA ALA A 47 16.43 17.88 14.92
C ALA A 47 16.46 18.94 13.80
N GLY A 48 15.68 20.01 13.94
CA GLY A 48 15.62 21.11 12.97
C GLY A 48 14.54 20.93 11.89
N VAL A 49 14.71 21.60 10.75
CA VAL A 49 13.75 21.54 9.64
C VAL A 49 13.88 20.18 8.95
N SER A 50 12.80 19.41 8.92
CA SER A 50 12.79 18.13 8.22
C SER A 50 13.00 18.35 6.71
N PRO A 51 13.87 17.58 6.04
CA PRO A 51 14.00 17.62 4.59
C PRO A 51 12.71 17.18 3.86
N ILE A 52 11.77 16.57 4.59
CA ILE A 52 10.49 16.10 4.07
C ILE A 52 9.36 16.69 4.94
N PRO A 53 8.98 17.96 4.74
CA PRO A 53 8.10 18.68 5.66
C PRO A 53 6.67 18.11 5.72
N THR A 54 6.25 17.36 4.70
CA THR A 54 4.94 16.69 4.67
C THR A 54 4.97 15.27 5.24
N ALA A 55 6.13 14.79 5.70
CA ALA A 55 6.26 13.46 6.27
C ALA A 55 5.45 13.33 7.56
N GLN A 56 4.80 12.17 7.69
CA GLN A 56 4.11 11.72 8.89
C GLN A 56 4.81 10.47 9.41
N CYS A 57 4.96 10.39 10.72
CA CYS A 57 5.62 9.29 11.40
C CYS A 57 4.66 8.58 12.34
N GLY A 58 4.86 7.28 12.51
CA GLY A 58 4.11 6.45 13.45
C GLY A 58 4.84 5.14 13.72
N THR A 59 4.27 4.30 14.57
CA THR A 59 4.80 2.98 14.90
C THR A 59 3.76 1.90 14.65
N VAL A 60 4.20 0.75 14.13
CA VAL A 60 3.39 -0.46 13.97
C VAL A 60 3.92 -1.53 14.91
N ALA A 61 3.05 -2.08 15.73
CA ALA A 61 3.39 -3.19 16.61
C ALA A 61 3.25 -4.51 15.86
N VAL A 62 4.30 -5.34 15.88
CA VAL A 62 4.31 -6.66 15.24
C VAL A 62 4.85 -7.71 16.21
N PRO A 63 4.34 -8.95 16.19
CA PRO A 63 4.88 -10.00 17.03
C PRO A 63 6.30 -10.35 16.58
N ILE A 64 7.16 -10.66 17.56
CA ILE A 64 8.50 -11.20 17.29
C ILE A 64 8.40 -12.60 16.67
N ASP A 65 7.42 -13.38 17.12
CA ASP A 65 7.11 -14.72 16.63
C ASP A 65 5.65 -14.77 16.21
N TYR A 66 5.39 -14.88 14.90
CA TYR A 66 4.04 -14.93 14.35
C TYR A 66 3.28 -16.21 14.73
N ALA A 67 3.96 -17.27 15.17
CA ALA A 67 3.30 -18.44 15.75
C ALA A 67 2.77 -18.18 17.18
N LYS A 68 3.17 -17.06 17.80
CA LYS A 68 2.75 -16.58 19.12
C LYS A 68 2.40 -15.09 19.07
N PRO A 69 1.28 -14.72 18.42
CA PRO A 69 0.95 -13.31 18.13
C PRO A 69 0.75 -12.44 19.38
N GLU A 70 0.31 -13.04 20.49
CA GLU A 70 0.14 -12.37 21.80
C GLU A 70 1.45 -12.31 22.62
N GLY A 71 2.56 -12.78 22.05
CA GLY A 71 3.87 -12.78 22.69
C GLY A 71 4.56 -11.42 22.68
N ALA A 72 5.89 -11.44 22.79
CA ALA A 72 6.68 -10.22 22.69
C ALA A 72 6.44 -9.51 21.35
N GLN A 73 6.34 -8.18 21.39
CA GLN A 73 6.14 -7.35 20.21
C GLN A 73 7.36 -6.45 19.94
N ALA A 74 7.65 -6.22 18.66
CA ALA A 74 8.54 -5.18 18.18
C ALA A 74 7.75 -3.97 17.68
N GLN A 75 8.32 -2.78 17.85
CA GLN A 75 7.78 -1.53 17.35
C GLN A 75 8.53 -1.11 16.08
N LEU A 76 7.89 -1.23 14.93
CA LEU A 76 8.44 -0.78 13.66
C LEU A 76 8.16 0.71 13.49
N ALA A 77 9.21 1.52 13.35
CA ALA A 77 9.07 2.93 13.00
C ALA A 77 8.77 3.06 11.50
N VAL A 78 7.70 3.78 11.15
CA VAL A 78 7.26 3.97 9.77
C VAL A 78 7.16 5.46 9.45
N LEU A 79 7.62 5.84 8.25
CA LEU A 79 7.50 7.19 7.70
C LEU A 79 6.65 7.14 6.44
N LYS A 80 5.66 8.03 6.36
CA LYS A 80 4.75 8.19 5.22
C LYS A 80 4.86 9.61 4.67
N VAL A 81 5.09 9.73 3.36
CA VAL A 81 4.97 11.00 2.63
C VAL A 81 3.67 10.96 1.83
N PRO A 82 2.66 11.77 2.17
CA PRO A 82 1.41 11.79 1.42
C PRO A 82 1.63 12.17 -0.05
N ALA A 83 0.97 11.47 -0.96
CA ALA A 83 0.96 11.85 -2.37
C ALA A 83 0.30 13.23 -2.55
N SER A 84 0.84 14.05 -3.44
CA SER A 84 0.31 15.38 -3.76
C SER A 84 -0.68 15.37 -4.94
N GLY A 85 -0.76 14.27 -5.68
CA GLY A 85 -1.67 14.09 -6.80
C GLY A 85 -3.06 13.58 -6.39
N SER A 86 -4.01 13.66 -7.32
CA SER A 86 -5.31 13.01 -7.19
C SER A 86 -5.20 11.50 -7.38
N ARG A 87 -6.13 10.76 -6.78
CA ARG A 87 -6.27 9.31 -6.96
C ARG A 87 -6.89 8.98 -8.32
#